data_AF-A0A2H6KH58-F1
#
_entry.id   AF-A0A2H6KH58-F1
#
_cell.length_a   1.000
_cell.length_b   1.000
_cell.length_c   1.000
_cell.angle_alpha   90.00
_cell.angle_beta   90.00
_cell.angle_gamma   90.00
#
_symmetry.space_group_name_H-M   'P 1'
#
loop_
_entity.id
_entity.type
_entity.pdbx_description
1 polymer ?
#
loop_
_entity_poly.entity_id
_entity_poly.type
_entity_poly.pdbx_seq_one_letter_code
_entity_poly.pdbx_strand_id
1 'polypeptide(L)'
;MTGPGSSHCRPVVYAQGTGSTKNGRDSNPKFLGIKKCHNSFAFVGNIIVRQRGAKFKCGIGTKMGRDHTIYAVKSGRVQILNHRVSVLDLVAERAMLSQQHSTSYFMEPTLYTLSKLWTEKADKVNK
;
A
#
# COMPACT_ATOMS: atom_id res chain seq x y z
N MET A 1 76.72 -34.70 -43.81
CA MET A 1 76.68 -34.91 -42.35
C MET A 1 75.28 -34.57 -41.88
N THR A 2 74.62 -35.52 -41.24
CA THR A 2 73.20 -35.54 -40.87
C THR A 2 72.98 -35.21 -39.38
N GLY A 3 71.95 -34.42 -39.07
CA GLY A 3 71.17 -34.45 -37.81
C GLY A 3 71.22 -33.20 -36.92
N PRO A 4 70.27 -33.01 -35.98
CA PRO A 4 68.83 -33.28 -36.05
C PRO A 4 67.98 -32.03 -35.70
N GLY A 5 66.66 -32.12 -35.92
CA GLY A 5 65.72 -31.03 -35.71
C GLY A 5 65.44 -30.67 -34.25
N SER A 6 64.85 -29.50 -34.07
CA SER A 6 63.96 -29.27 -32.95
C SER A 6 62.86 -28.28 -33.36
N SER A 7 61.80 -28.83 -33.93
CA SER A 7 60.48 -28.21 -33.95
C SER A 7 60.01 -28.05 -32.50
N HIS A 8 60.51 -27.02 -31.81
CA HIS A 8 59.92 -26.59 -30.56
C HIS A 8 58.60 -25.92 -30.92
N CYS A 9 57.52 -26.71 -30.89
CA CYS A 9 56.19 -26.18 -30.64
C CYS A 9 56.30 -25.41 -29.32
N ARG A 10 56.43 -24.09 -29.38
CA ARG A 10 56.28 -23.25 -28.20
C ARG A 10 54.94 -23.62 -27.58
N PRO A 11 54.86 -23.98 -26.29
CA PRO A 11 53.56 -24.22 -25.69
C PRO A 11 52.73 -22.96 -25.88
N VAL A 12 51.53 -23.13 -26.43
CA VAL A 12 50.52 -22.09 -26.39
C VAL A 12 50.31 -21.80 -24.91
N VAL A 13 50.81 -20.65 -24.46
CA VAL A 13 50.30 -20.05 -23.24
C VAL A 13 48.83 -19.78 -23.55
N TYR A 14 47.94 -20.60 -22.99
CA TYR A 14 46.58 -20.16 -22.81
C TYR A 14 46.71 -18.88 -22.00
N ALA A 15 46.58 -17.72 -22.66
CA ALA A 15 46.40 -16.47 -21.97
C ALA A 15 45.13 -16.69 -21.18
N GLN A 16 45.28 -17.10 -19.91
CA GLN A 16 44.19 -17.15 -18.97
C GLN A 16 43.65 -15.74 -19.00
N GLY A 17 42.52 -15.58 -19.71
CA GLY A 17 41.95 -14.29 -20.01
C GLY A 17 41.78 -13.56 -18.71
N THR A 18 42.69 -12.62 -18.44
CA THR A 18 42.60 -11.66 -17.35
C THR A 18 41.52 -10.67 -17.76
N GLY A 19 40.28 -11.12 -17.65
CA GLY A 19 39.12 -10.44 -18.20
C GLY A 19 37.90 -10.55 -17.30
N SER A 20 38.10 -10.50 -15.98
CA SER A 20 37.02 -10.09 -15.09
C SER A 20 37.51 -8.92 -14.27
N THR A 21 37.32 -7.71 -14.81
CA THR A 21 37.25 -6.53 -13.98
C THR A 21 36.07 -6.76 -13.04
N LYS A 22 36.35 -7.08 -11.77
CA LYS A 22 35.33 -7.23 -10.75
C LYS A 22 34.62 -5.88 -10.61
N ASN A 23 33.54 -5.67 -11.36
CA ASN A 23 32.70 -4.48 -11.24
C ASN A 23 31.82 -4.64 -10.00
N GLY A 24 32.46 -4.61 -8.82
CA GLY A 24 31.84 -4.62 -7.51
C GLY A 24 31.59 -3.19 -7.03
N ARG A 25 30.79 -2.42 -7.77
CA ARG A 25 30.31 -1.12 -7.30
C ARG A 25 28.89 -1.29 -6.79
N ASP A 26 28.73 -1.38 -5.48
CA ASP A 26 27.42 -1.19 -4.86
C ASP A 26 27.21 0.30 -4.59
N SER A 27 25.95 0.74 -4.64
CA SER A 27 25.55 2.10 -4.34
C SER A 27 24.91 2.17 -2.96
N ASN A 28 25.03 3.31 -2.28
CA ASN A 28 24.41 3.45 -0.96
C ASN A 28 22.91 3.13 -1.02
N PRO A 29 22.37 2.39 -0.03
CA PRO A 29 20.97 2.01 0.01
C PRO A 29 20.08 3.27 0.00
N LYS A 30 19.03 3.24 -0.83
CA LYS A 30 18.13 4.40 -1.02
C LYS A 30 16.89 4.37 -0.11
N PHE A 31 16.82 3.40 0.81
CA PHE A 31 15.74 3.24 1.79
C PHE A 31 14.33 3.39 1.20
N LEU A 32 14.09 2.81 0.03
CA LEU A 32 12.79 2.77 -0.62
C LEU A 32 11.83 1.84 0.13
N GLY A 33 10.55 1.87 -0.24
CA GLY A 33 9.51 1.02 0.30
C GLY A 33 8.41 1.77 1.07
N ILE A 34 7.53 0.98 1.67
CA ILE A 34 6.40 1.45 2.47
C ILE A 34 6.91 1.92 3.83
N LYS A 35 6.42 3.07 4.29
CA LYS A 35 6.74 3.70 5.57
C LYS A 35 5.56 3.67 6.54
N LYS A 36 4.33 3.64 6.02
CA LYS A 36 3.11 3.45 6.81
C LYS A 36 2.31 2.29 6.20
N CYS A 37 2.08 1.26 7.01
CA CYS A 37 1.34 0.07 6.62
C CYS A 37 -0.16 0.35 6.50
N HIS A 38 -0.91 -0.63 5.99
CA HIS A 38 -2.36 -0.57 5.99
C HIS A 38 -2.91 -0.37 7.42
N ASN A 39 -4.05 0.30 7.53
CA ASN A 39 -4.76 0.62 8.77
C ASN A 39 -3.98 1.45 9.82
N SER A 40 -2.77 1.89 9.48
CA SER A 40 -1.94 2.75 10.34
C SER A 40 -2.45 4.18 10.31
N PHE A 41 -2.37 4.87 11.45
CA PHE A 41 -2.70 6.29 11.51
C PHE A 41 -1.56 7.14 10.89
N ALA A 42 -1.94 8.09 10.04
CA ALA A 42 -1.05 9.05 9.41
C ALA A 42 -1.54 10.47 9.67
N PHE A 43 -0.60 11.36 10.00
CA PHE A 43 -0.82 12.80 10.04
C PHE A 43 -0.59 13.41 8.66
N VAL A 44 -1.04 14.66 8.49
CA VAL A 44 -0.77 15.45 7.28
C VAL A 44 0.74 15.57 7.06
N GLY A 45 1.20 15.40 5.84
CA GLY A 45 2.62 15.47 5.45
C GLY A 45 3.41 14.18 5.64
N ASN A 46 2.85 13.16 6.33
CA ASN A 46 3.55 11.90 6.51
C ASN A 46 3.79 11.19 5.18
N ILE A 47 4.99 10.64 5.01
CA ILE A 47 5.34 9.80 3.88
C ILE A 47 4.75 8.40 4.10
N ILE A 48 4.02 7.89 3.11
CA ILE A 48 3.41 6.56 3.15
C ILE A 48 4.27 5.56 2.35
N VAL A 49 4.72 5.94 1.16
CA VAL A 49 5.57 5.08 0.30
C VAL A 49 6.63 5.91 -0.40
N ARG A 50 7.89 5.49 -0.31
CA ARG A 50 8.99 5.96 -1.17
C ARG A 50 9.23 4.92 -2.26
N GLN A 51 9.17 5.30 -3.52
CA GLN A 51 9.24 4.34 -4.63
C GLN A 51 10.06 4.88 -5.80
N ARG A 52 10.41 4.00 -6.74
CA ARG A 52 10.93 4.37 -8.06
C ARG A 52 9.86 4.00 -9.08
N GLY A 53 9.51 4.98 -9.91
CA GLY A 53 8.29 4.90 -10.72
C GLY A 53 7.02 4.88 -9.86
N ALA A 54 5.87 4.70 -10.51
CA ALA A 54 4.56 4.69 -9.86
C ALA A 54 4.02 3.25 -9.67
N LYS A 55 4.69 2.45 -8.82
CA LYS A 55 4.19 1.11 -8.44
C LYS A 55 2.87 1.23 -7.69
N PHE A 56 2.81 2.17 -6.77
CA PHE A 56 1.59 2.60 -6.10
C PHE A 56 1.07 3.91 -6.70
N LYS A 57 -0.24 4.02 -6.84
CA LYS A 57 -0.95 5.22 -7.30
C LYS A 57 -1.58 5.94 -6.11
N CYS A 58 -1.62 7.27 -6.17
CA CYS A 58 -2.30 8.08 -5.15
C CYS A 58 -3.83 7.89 -5.24
N GLY A 59 -4.46 7.84 -4.08
CA GLY A 59 -5.90 7.74 -3.89
C GLY A 59 -6.44 8.94 -3.12
N ILE A 60 -7.59 8.75 -2.47
CA ILE A 60 -8.24 9.81 -1.68
C ILE A 60 -7.34 10.20 -0.50
N GLY A 61 -7.18 11.49 -0.23
CA GLY A 61 -6.40 11.97 0.92
C GLY A 61 -4.88 11.85 0.78
N THR A 62 -4.36 11.46 -0.40
CA THR A 62 -2.92 11.37 -0.68
C THR A 62 -2.55 12.11 -1.96
N LYS A 63 -1.28 12.51 -2.07
CA LYS A 63 -0.70 13.10 -3.28
C LYS A 63 0.66 12.47 -3.58
N MET A 64 1.09 12.61 -4.83
CA MET A 64 2.36 12.11 -5.32
C MET A 64 3.35 13.26 -5.53
N GLY A 65 4.56 13.13 -5.00
CA GLY A 65 5.65 14.08 -5.20
C GLY A 65 6.40 13.87 -6.51
N ARG A 66 7.39 14.73 -6.80
CA ARG A 66 8.22 14.67 -8.01
C ARG A 66 8.99 13.36 -8.15
N ASP A 67 9.43 12.77 -7.04
CA ASP A 67 10.15 11.49 -7.00
C ASP A 67 9.19 10.28 -6.90
N HIS A 68 7.91 10.47 -7.22
CA HIS A 68 6.82 9.50 -7.07
C HIS A 68 6.56 9.04 -5.63
N THR A 69 7.10 9.73 -4.63
CA THR A 69 6.78 9.49 -3.21
C THR A 69 5.31 9.82 -2.94
N ILE A 70 4.59 8.91 -2.27
CA ILE A 70 3.21 9.15 -1.84
C ILE A 70 3.22 9.67 -0.41
N TYR A 71 2.54 10.79 -0.19
CA TYR A 71 2.39 11.42 1.12
C TYR A 71 0.92 11.73 1.44
N ALA A 72 0.62 11.82 2.74
CA ALA A 72 -0.70 12.12 3.25
C ALA A 72 -1.01 13.62 3.15
N VAL A 73 -2.16 13.97 2.58
CA VAL A 73 -2.68 15.36 2.55
C VAL A 73 -3.64 15.60 3.71
N LYS A 74 -4.27 14.52 4.21
CA LYS A 74 -5.19 14.55 5.33
C LYS A 74 -4.74 13.60 6.43
N SER A 75 -5.22 13.84 7.65
CA SER A 75 -4.98 12.95 8.79
C SER A 75 -6.03 11.85 8.86
N GLY A 76 -5.60 10.59 8.95
CA GLY A 76 -6.53 9.47 8.92
C GLY A 76 -5.86 8.11 8.91
N ARG A 77 -6.63 7.06 8.60
CA ARG A 77 -6.11 5.71 8.42
C ARG A 77 -5.68 5.47 6.99
N VAL A 78 -4.48 4.92 6.83
CA VAL A 78 -3.95 4.51 5.53
C VAL A 78 -4.67 3.25 5.06
N GLN A 79 -5.16 3.26 3.83
CA GLN A 79 -5.74 2.10 3.16
C GLN A 79 -4.99 1.87 1.85
N ILE A 80 -4.57 0.62 1.62
CA ILE A 80 -3.83 0.23 0.41
C ILE A 80 -4.59 -0.90 -0.25
N LEU A 81 -5.17 -0.66 -1.43
CA LEU A 81 -5.96 -1.62 -2.19
C LEU A 81 -5.55 -1.58 -3.66
N ASN A 82 -5.28 -2.73 -4.29
CA ASN A 82 -4.93 -2.83 -5.71
C ASN A 82 -3.84 -1.82 -6.14
N HIS A 83 -2.80 -1.66 -5.30
CA HIS A 83 -1.74 -0.66 -5.47
C HIS A 83 -2.16 0.81 -5.41
N ARG A 84 -3.39 1.13 -4.99
CA ARG A 84 -3.83 2.49 -4.71
C ARG A 84 -3.74 2.78 -3.21
N VAL A 85 -3.17 3.94 -2.87
CA VAL A 85 -2.94 4.35 -1.48
C VAL A 85 -3.86 5.51 -1.14
N SER A 86 -4.81 5.30 -0.24
CA SER A 86 -5.72 6.32 0.29
C SER A 86 -5.48 6.57 1.79
N VAL A 87 -5.89 7.73 2.26
CA VAL A 87 -6.01 8.07 3.69
C VAL A 87 -7.45 8.48 3.94
N LEU A 88 -8.11 7.77 4.86
CA LEU A 88 -9.51 7.97 5.22
C LEU A 88 -9.64 8.68 6.56
N ASP A 89 -10.44 9.75 6.61
CA ASP A 89 -10.64 10.60 7.79
C ASP A 89 -11.54 9.88 8.82
N LEU A 90 -11.00 9.52 9.99
CA LEU A 90 -11.75 8.82 11.04
C LEU A 90 -12.77 9.70 11.79
N VAL A 91 -12.54 11.01 11.80
CA VAL A 91 -13.40 11.96 12.53
C VAL A 91 -14.72 12.16 11.81
N ALA A 92 -14.72 12.15 10.48
CA ALA A 92 -15.93 12.29 9.67
C ALA A 92 -16.89 11.09 9.84
N GLU A 93 -16.36 9.88 9.95
CA GLU A 93 -17.15 8.65 10.10
C GLU A 93 -17.85 8.61 11.48
N ARG A 94 -17.17 8.99 12.56
CA ARG A 94 -17.76 9.06 13.91
C ARG A 94 -18.85 10.13 14.04
N ALA A 95 -18.66 11.30 13.41
CA ALA A 95 -19.64 12.39 13.44
C ALA A 95 -20.93 12.06 12.66
N MET A 96 -20.81 11.29 11.57
CA MET A 96 -21.96 10.82 10.79
C MET A 96 -22.70 9.68 11.50
N LEU A 97 -21.99 8.74 12.13
CA LEU A 97 -22.59 7.64 12.88
C LEU A 97 -23.26 8.10 14.18
N SER A 98 -22.73 9.13 14.86
CA SER A 98 -23.35 9.65 16.08
C SER A 98 -24.72 10.29 15.85
N GLN A 99 -25.02 10.74 14.63
CA GLN A 99 -26.33 11.24 14.25
C GLN A 99 -27.36 10.12 13.99
N GLN A 100 -26.89 8.89 13.73
CA GLN A 100 -27.76 7.71 13.58
C GLN A 100 -27.98 6.96 14.90
N HIS A 101 -27.06 7.11 15.87
CA HIS A 101 -27.16 6.51 17.20
C HIS A 101 -28.00 7.33 18.21
N SER A 102 -28.86 8.25 17.76
CA SER A 102 -29.90 8.84 18.62
C SER A 102 -31.26 8.13 18.54
N THR A 103 -31.42 7.07 17.74
CA THR A 103 -32.76 6.47 17.54
C THR A 103 -32.82 4.93 17.49
N SER A 104 -31.89 4.16 18.07
CA SER A 104 -32.05 2.69 18.03
C SER A 104 -31.49 1.84 19.18
N TYR A 105 -31.02 2.43 20.29
CA TYR A 105 -30.49 1.62 21.42
C TYR A 105 -30.95 2.08 22.82
N PHE A 106 -32.03 2.88 22.88
CA PHE A 106 -32.82 3.01 24.10
C PHE A 106 -34.24 2.57 23.75
N MET A 107 -34.77 1.64 24.54
CA MET A 107 -36.03 0.90 24.39
C MET A 107 -35.85 -0.44 23.67
N GLU A 108 -35.69 -1.51 24.46
CA GLU A 108 -36.25 -2.79 24.04
C GLU A 108 -37.70 -2.55 23.65
N PRO A 109 -38.16 -3.03 22.48
CA PRO A 109 -39.54 -2.84 22.09
C PRO A 109 -40.42 -3.62 23.08
N THR A 110 -41.01 -2.92 24.04
CA THR A 110 -41.99 -3.53 24.95
C THR A 110 -43.10 -4.17 24.12
N LEU A 111 -43.70 -5.25 24.63
CA LEU A 111 -44.78 -5.99 23.95
C LEU A 111 -45.90 -5.08 23.43
N TYR A 112 -46.10 -3.92 24.05
CA TYR A 112 -47.06 -2.90 23.63
C TYR A 112 -46.75 -2.26 22.27
N THR A 113 -45.48 -1.92 21.99
CA THR A 113 -45.07 -1.30 20.72
C THR A 113 -45.18 -2.26 19.54
N LEU A 114 -44.81 -3.53 19.76
CA LEU A 114 -44.98 -4.59 18.76
C LEU A 114 -46.46 -4.92 18.53
N SER A 115 -47.28 -4.91 19.59
CA SER A 115 -48.72 -5.13 19.51
C SER A 115 -49.43 -4.08 18.65
N LYS A 116 -49.11 -2.79 18.81
CA LYS A 116 -49.68 -1.70 18.00
C LYS A 116 -49.28 -1.77 16.53
N LEU A 117 -48.01 -2.06 16.25
CA LEU A 117 -47.50 -2.18 14.87
C LEU A 117 -48.17 -3.34 14.12
N TRP A 118 -48.46 -4.43 14.82
CA TRP A 118 -49.16 -5.58 14.25
C TRP A 118 -50.65 -5.28 13.97
N THR A 119 -51.34 -4.54 14.86
CA THR A 119 -52.73 -4.13 14.63
C THR A 119 -52.88 -3.13 13.49
N GLU A 120 -52.04 -2.08 13.44
CA GLU A 120 -52.10 -1.07 12.37
C GLU A 120 -51.79 -1.63 10.97
N LYS A 121 -50.94 -2.67 10.90
CA LYS A 121 -50.64 -3.35 9.63
C LYS A 121 -51.79 -4.24 9.17
N ALA A 122 -52.56 -4.83 10.09
CA ALA A 122 -53.74 -5.62 9.77
C ALA A 122 -54.88 -4.74 9.21
N ASP A 123 -55.07 -3.54 9.77
CA ASP A 123 -56.12 -2.62 9.34
C ASP A 123 -55.90 -2.02 7.94
N LYS A 124 -54.64 -1.90 7.50
CA LYS A 124 -54.30 -1.41 6.14
C LYS A 124 -54.44 -2.46 5.04
N VAL A 125 -54.53 -3.75 5.37
CA VAL A 125 -54.71 -4.83 4.38
C VAL A 125 -56.19 -5.02 4.03
N ASN A 126 -57.11 -4.53 4.87
CA ASN A 126 -58.55 -4.61 4.66
C ASN A 126 -59.17 -3.32 4.09
N LYS A 127 -58.37 -2.50 3.38
CA LYS A 127 -58.85 -1.30 2.68
C LYS A 127 -58.40 -1.29 1.23
#